data_AF-A0A536YEF6-F1
#
_entry.id   AF-A0A536YEF6-F1
#
_cell.length_a   1.000
_cell.length_b   1.000
_cell.length_c   1.000
_cell.angle_alpha   90.00
_cell.angle_beta   90.00
_cell.angle_gamma   90.00
#
_symmetry.space_group_name_H-M   'P 1'
#
loop_
_entity.id
_entity.type
_entity.pdbx_description
1 polymer ?
#
loop_
_entity_poly.entity_id
_entity_poly.type
_entity_poly.pdbx_seq_one_letter_code
_entity_poly.pdbx_strand_id
1 'polypeptide(L)'
;MTQARAPTSPKVPCRCSAGRRAVVAIALAALAACGDQDEQKLKSARSWSATALVVARHWEQGEVPTAYAKRALRKASEELANGALPEAAEPVDELREAVERGDRAAVRRLITEIAGR
;
A
#
# COMPACT_ATOMS: atom_id res chain seq x y z
N MET A 1 52.64 -38.76 -39.26
CA MET A 1 52.26 -39.48 -38.03
C MET A 1 52.09 -38.40 -36.96
N THR A 2 50.91 -37.98 -36.49
CA THR A 2 49.85 -38.73 -35.77
C THR A 2 50.42 -39.43 -34.54
N GLN A 3 49.97 -39.26 -33.29
CA GLN A 3 48.85 -38.50 -32.67
C GLN A 3 49.37 -37.95 -31.27
N ALA A 4 48.68 -37.33 -30.29
CA ALA A 4 47.27 -37.06 -29.97
C ALA A 4 47.07 -35.83 -29.03
N ARG A 5 45.88 -35.67 -28.45
CA ARG A 5 45.51 -34.69 -27.39
C ARG A 5 45.57 -35.31 -25.99
N ALA A 6 45.69 -34.48 -24.95
CA ALA A 6 45.22 -34.77 -23.60
C ALA A 6 44.37 -33.59 -23.08
N PRO A 7 43.11 -33.78 -22.65
CA PRO A 7 42.27 -32.70 -22.11
C PRO A 7 42.46 -32.55 -20.59
N THR A 8 42.72 -31.33 -20.12
CA THR A 8 42.76 -31.01 -18.68
C THR A 8 41.35 -30.84 -18.13
N SER A 9 40.90 -31.81 -17.32
CA SER A 9 39.57 -31.79 -16.70
C SER A 9 39.49 -30.76 -15.56
N PRO A 10 38.54 -29.79 -15.59
CA PRO A 10 38.33 -28.87 -14.49
C PRO A 10 37.66 -29.59 -13.31
N LYS A 11 38.36 -29.67 -12.17
CA LYS A 11 37.79 -30.20 -10.92
C LYS A 11 36.67 -29.30 -10.41
N VAL A 12 35.43 -29.79 -10.41
CA VAL A 12 34.28 -29.11 -9.78
C VAL A 12 34.28 -29.41 -8.27
N PRO A 13 34.48 -28.42 -7.38
CA PRO A 13 34.47 -28.65 -5.94
C PRO A 13 33.05 -28.88 -5.39
N CYS A 14 32.93 -29.81 -4.44
CA CYS A 14 31.68 -30.40 -3.98
C CYS A 14 30.66 -29.40 -3.38
N ARG A 15 29.51 -29.22 -4.03
CA ARG A 15 28.34 -28.48 -3.49
C ARG A 15 27.54 -29.32 -2.47
N CYS A 16 28.11 -29.68 -1.33
CA CYS A 16 27.39 -30.43 -0.28
C CYS A 16 26.93 -29.55 0.91
N SER A 17 27.67 -28.51 1.27
CA SER A 17 27.33 -27.60 2.38
C SER A 17 26.52 -26.36 1.98
N ALA A 18 26.53 -26.01 0.68
CA ALA A 18 25.86 -24.82 0.16
C ALA A 18 24.33 -24.95 0.14
N GLY A 19 23.78 -26.16 -0.04
CA GLY A 19 22.33 -26.39 -0.21
C GLY A 19 21.49 -25.87 0.95
N ARG A 20 21.80 -26.28 2.20
CA ARG A 20 21.06 -25.80 3.39
C ARG A 20 21.15 -24.28 3.57
N ARG A 21 22.32 -23.67 3.35
CA ARG A 21 22.50 -22.22 3.48
C ARG A 21 21.75 -21.44 2.39
N ALA A 22 21.73 -21.92 1.15
CA ALA A 22 20.97 -21.33 0.06
C ALA A 22 19.46 -21.44 0.31
N VAL A 23 18.95 -22.60 0.75
CA VAL A 23 17.53 -22.78 1.09
C VAL A 23 17.10 -21.87 2.24
N VAL A 24 17.91 -21.74 3.30
CA VAL A 24 17.62 -20.80 4.40
C VAL A 24 17.65 -19.34 3.92
N ALA A 25 18.60 -18.95 3.07
CA ALA A 25 18.66 -17.59 2.52
C ALA A 25 17.44 -17.27 1.62
N ILE A 26 17.01 -18.22 0.78
CA ILE A 26 15.82 -18.07 -0.06
C ILE A 26 14.55 -18.00 0.81
N ALA A 27 14.44 -18.82 1.85
CA ALA A 27 13.31 -18.75 2.79
C ALA A 27 13.26 -17.40 3.52
N LEU A 28 14.39 -16.90 4.03
CA LEU A 28 14.46 -15.59 4.69
C LEU A 28 14.12 -14.44 3.72
N ALA A 29 14.58 -14.52 2.46
CA ALA A 29 14.22 -13.54 1.43
C ALA A 29 12.71 -13.57 1.09
N ALA A 30 12.09 -14.75 1.05
CA ALA A 30 10.65 -14.89 0.84
C ALA A 30 9.83 -14.33 2.01
N LEU A 31 10.24 -14.57 3.27
CA LEU A 31 9.60 -13.95 4.44
C LEU A 31 9.74 -12.43 4.44
N ALA A 32 10.92 -11.90 4.10
CA ALA A 32 11.15 -10.46 3.99
C ALA A 32 10.28 -9.81 2.89
N ALA A 33 10.13 -10.48 1.74
CA ALA A 33 9.29 -10.00 0.64
C ALA A 33 7.79 -9.91 0.98
N CYS A 34 7.27 -10.77 1.86
CA CYS A 34 5.91 -10.62 2.38
C CYS A 34 5.78 -9.41 3.33
N GLY A 35 6.75 -9.20 4.23
CA GLY A 35 6.72 -8.09 5.18
C GLY A 35 6.70 -6.71 4.53
N ASP A 36 7.49 -6.53 3.46
CA ASP A 36 7.54 -5.29 2.67
C ASP A 36 6.18 -4.94 2.04
N GLN A 37 5.45 -5.95 1.53
CA GLN A 37 4.12 -5.75 0.94
C GLN A 37 3.10 -5.25 1.97
N ASP A 38 3.09 -5.81 3.18
CA ASP A 38 2.10 -5.43 4.21
C ASP A 38 2.42 -4.07 4.84
N GLU A 39 3.71 -3.73 5.04
CA GLU A 39 4.09 -2.36 5.42
C GLU A 39 3.67 -1.34 4.35
N GLN A 40 3.90 -1.64 3.07
CA GLN A 40 3.53 -0.76 1.97
C GLN A 40 2.00 -0.59 1.83
N LYS A 41 1.19 -1.62 2.10
CA LYS A 41 -0.28 -1.48 2.18
C LYS A 41 -0.72 -0.58 3.34
N LEU A 42 -0.14 -0.74 4.53
CA LEU A 42 -0.43 0.09 5.70
C LEU A 42 -0.02 1.56 5.48
N LYS A 43 1.11 1.78 4.81
CA LYS A 43 1.59 3.10 4.38
C LYS A 43 0.67 3.74 3.34
N SER A 44 0.18 2.96 2.37
CA SER A 44 -0.84 3.39 1.40
C SER A 44 -2.14 3.80 2.10
N ALA A 45 -2.65 2.98 3.01
CA ALA A 45 -3.87 3.28 3.76
C ALA A 45 -3.75 4.60 4.55
N ARG A 46 -2.65 4.79 5.30
CA ARG A 46 -2.36 6.05 6.00
C ARG A 46 -2.32 7.26 5.05
N SER A 47 -1.74 7.10 3.86
CA SER A 47 -1.71 8.15 2.83
C SER A 47 -3.10 8.50 2.34
N TRP A 48 -3.96 7.52 2.07
CA TRP A 48 -5.32 7.74 1.59
C TRP A 48 -6.26 8.31 2.66
N SER A 49 -6.16 7.88 3.92
CA SER A 49 -6.88 8.50 5.04
C SER A 49 -6.47 9.97 5.24
N ALA A 50 -5.17 10.28 5.13
CA ALA A 50 -4.69 11.67 5.18
C ALA A 50 -5.21 12.49 4.00
N THR A 51 -5.19 11.95 2.77
CA THR A 51 -5.77 12.59 1.59
C THR A 51 -7.27 12.86 1.77
N ALA A 52 -8.04 11.92 2.32
CA ALA A 52 -9.46 12.09 2.56
C ALA A 52 -9.74 13.25 3.55
N LEU A 53 -9.07 13.26 4.70
CA LEU A 53 -9.22 14.32 5.70
C LEU A 53 -8.81 15.70 5.15
N VAL A 54 -7.71 15.78 4.40
CA VAL A 54 -7.24 17.02 3.77
C VAL A 54 -8.23 17.53 2.73
N VAL A 55 -8.69 16.67 1.81
CA VAL A 55 -9.68 17.04 0.77
C VAL A 55 -11.01 17.45 1.38
N ALA A 56 -11.52 16.72 2.37
CA ALA A 56 -12.76 17.03 3.05
C ALA A 56 -12.68 18.40 3.76
N ARG A 57 -11.55 18.70 4.41
CA ARG A 57 -11.31 19.96 5.12
C ARG A 57 -11.21 21.15 4.15
N HIS A 58 -10.37 21.09 3.12
CA HIS A 58 -10.29 22.15 2.11
C HIS A 58 -11.64 22.32 1.37
N TRP A 59 -12.40 21.24 1.17
CA TRP A 59 -13.74 21.36 0.61
C TRP A 59 -14.66 22.13 1.55
N GLU A 60 -14.69 21.77 2.84
CA GLU A 60 -15.51 22.40 3.89
C GLU A 60 -15.24 23.91 4.02
N GLN A 61 -13.97 24.30 3.93
CA GLN A 61 -13.49 25.69 3.89
C GLN A 61 -13.86 26.43 2.59
N GLY A 62 -14.32 25.73 1.55
CA GLY A 62 -14.67 26.29 0.23
C GLY A 62 -13.51 26.39 -0.76
N GLU A 63 -12.34 25.86 -0.43
CA GLU A 63 -11.09 26.00 -1.18
C GLU A 63 -10.97 25.02 -2.37
N VAL A 64 -11.74 23.91 -2.39
CA VAL A 64 -11.82 23.00 -3.54
C VAL A 64 -13.25 22.74 -4.02
N PRO A 65 -13.50 22.61 -5.34
CA PRO A 65 -14.83 22.33 -5.88
C PRO A 65 -15.38 20.95 -5.48
N THR A 66 -16.70 20.84 -5.25
CA THR A 66 -17.40 19.59 -4.93
C THR A 66 -17.14 18.47 -5.94
N ALA A 67 -17.02 18.79 -7.24
CA ALA A 67 -16.71 17.81 -8.28
C ALA A 67 -15.29 17.21 -8.17
N TYR A 68 -14.33 17.94 -7.58
CA TYR A 68 -13.01 17.41 -7.24
C TYR A 68 -13.09 16.58 -5.95
N ALA A 69 -13.69 17.14 -4.89
CA ALA A 69 -13.80 16.49 -3.59
C ALA A 69 -14.51 15.13 -3.66
N LYS A 70 -15.67 15.03 -4.33
CA LYS A 70 -16.39 13.76 -4.55
C LYS A 70 -15.54 12.73 -5.31
N ARG A 71 -14.70 13.14 -6.27
CA ARG A 71 -13.82 12.22 -7.02
C ARG A 71 -12.67 11.72 -6.16
N ALA A 72 -12.02 12.62 -5.42
CA ALA A 72 -10.86 12.27 -4.59
C ALA A 72 -11.26 11.45 -3.35
N LEU A 73 -12.37 11.78 -2.68
CA LEU A 73 -12.90 11.01 -1.54
C LEU A 73 -13.34 9.61 -1.97
N ARG A 74 -14.08 9.48 -3.08
CA ARG A 74 -14.42 8.15 -3.61
C ARG A 74 -13.16 7.34 -3.92
N LYS A 75 -12.13 7.96 -4.53
CA LYS A 75 -10.87 7.25 -4.81
C LYS A 75 -10.12 6.83 -3.53
N ALA A 76 -10.16 7.64 -2.48
CA ALA A 76 -9.60 7.27 -1.18
C ALA A 76 -10.38 6.10 -0.54
N SER A 77 -11.72 6.10 -0.60
CA SER A 77 -12.54 4.97 -0.15
C SER A 77 -12.26 3.69 -0.97
N GLU A 78 -12.22 3.79 -2.31
CA GLU A 78 -11.83 2.69 -3.22
C GLU A 78 -10.47 2.06 -2.83
N GLU A 79 -9.47 2.88 -2.47
CA GLU A 79 -8.12 2.41 -2.14
C GLU A 79 -7.99 1.87 -0.70
N LEU A 80 -8.78 2.40 0.24
CA LEU A 80 -8.87 1.86 1.60
C LEU A 80 -9.57 0.50 1.60
N ALA A 81 -10.69 0.37 0.87
CA ALA A 81 -11.47 -0.86 0.77
C ALA A 81 -10.68 -2.03 0.14
N ASN A 82 -9.72 -1.74 -0.72
CA ASN A 82 -8.79 -2.72 -1.33
C ASN A 82 -7.43 -2.77 -0.60
N GLY A 83 -7.26 -2.02 0.49
CA GLY A 83 -6.01 -1.84 1.23
C GLY A 83 -5.87 -2.73 2.47
N ALA A 84 -5.03 -2.29 3.42
CA ALA A 84 -4.82 -2.98 4.70
C ALA A 84 -5.80 -2.57 5.81
N LEU A 85 -6.67 -1.57 5.57
CA LEU A 85 -7.65 -1.04 6.54
C LEU A 85 -9.00 -0.77 5.83
N PRO A 86 -9.71 -1.82 5.36
CA PRO A 86 -10.98 -1.67 4.66
C PRO A 86 -12.08 -1.01 5.50
N GLU A 87 -12.02 -1.13 6.82
CA GLU A 87 -12.92 -0.45 7.77
C GLU A 87 -12.83 1.08 7.70
N ALA A 88 -11.68 1.64 7.29
CA ALA A 88 -11.52 3.08 7.11
C ALA A 88 -12.15 3.62 5.80
N ALA A 89 -12.63 2.75 4.91
CA ALA A 89 -13.24 3.14 3.65
C ALA A 89 -14.65 3.72 3.81
N GLU A 90 -15.40 3.26 4.81
CA GLU A 90 -16.81 3.61 5.01
C GLU A 90 -16.99 5.04 5.55
N PRO A 91 -16.24 5.51 6.58
CA PRO A 91 -16.31 6.92 7.01
C PRO A 91 -15.82 7.90 5.93
N VAL A 92 -14.96 7.45 5.02
CA VAL A 92 -14.51 8.24 3.86
C VAL A 92 -15.59 8.30 2.76
N ASP A 93 -16.47 7.29 2.67
CA ASP A 93 -17.63 7.33 1.78
C ASP A 93 -18.80 8.14 2.39
N GLU A 94 -19.00 8.12 3.71
CA GLU A 94 -19.87 9.07 4.40
C GLU A 94 -19.42 10.53 4.17
N LEU A 95 -18.11 10.79 4.26
CA LEU A 95 -17.54 12.09 3.88
C LEU A 95 -17.86 12.46 2.43
N ARG A 96 -17.74 11.52 1.48
CA ARG A 96 -18.11 11.73 0.06
C ARG A 96 -19.59 12.10 -0.07
N GLU A 97 -20.49 11.45 0.67
CA GLU A 97 -21.92 11.72 0.61
C GLU A 97 -22.30 13.03 1.28
N ALA A 98 -21.68 13.40 2.40
CA ALA A 98 -21.84 14.71 3.00
C ALA A 98 -21.32 15.83 2.06
N VAL A 99 -20.22 15.60 1.35
CA VAL A 99 -19.71 16.45 0.27
C VAL A 99 -20.73 16.60 -0.87
N GLU A 100 -21.33 15.49 -1.32
CA GLU A 100 -22.33 15.49 -2.39
C GLU A 100 -23.64 16.20 -2.00
N ARG A 101 -24.09 16.03 -0.74
CA ARG A 101 -25.25 16.75 -0.17
C ARG A 101 -24.98 18.23 0.10
N GLY A 102 -23.73 18.71 -0.05
CA GLY A 102 -23.36 20.08 0.31
C GLY A 102 -23.28 20.35 1.83
N ASP A 103 -23.32 19.28 2.64
CA ASP A 103 -23.49 19.34 4.09
C ASP A 103 -22.16 19.60 4.82
N ARG A 104 -21.82 20.89 4.95
CA ARG A 104 -20.64 21.36 5.69
C ARG A 104 -20.62 20.86 7.14
N ALA A 105 -21.77 20.74 7.78
CA ALA A 105 -21.88 20.40 9.20
C ALA A 105 -21.69 18.89 9.44
N ALA A 106 -22.16 18.02 8.54
CA ALA A 106 -21.80 16.61 8.55
C ALA A 106 -20.31 16.41 8.24
N VAL A 107 -19.76 17.03 7.19
CA VAL A 107 -18.33 16.92 6.87
C VAL A 107 -17.45 17.35 8.05
N ARG A 108 -17.76 18.48 8.71
CA ARG A 108 -16.99 18.94 9.87
C ARG A 108 -17.04 17.95 11.05
N ARG A 109 -18.19 17.32 11.33
CA ARG A 109 -18.32 16.30 12.38
C ARG A 109 -17.51 15.04 12.05
N LEU A 110 -17.66 14.52 10.83
CA LEU A 110 -16.95 13.33 10.36
C LEU A 110 -15.43 13.54 10.35
N ILE A 111 -14.93 14.73 9.95
CA ILE A 111 -13.50 15.07 10.05
C ILE A 111 -13.01 14.98 11.51
N THR A 112 -13.77 15.51 12.47
CA THR A 112 -13.44 15.47 13.90
C THR A 112 -13.42 14.04 14.44
N GLU A 113 -14.44 13.25 14.12
CA GLU A 113 -14.60 11.85 14.53
C GLU A 113 -13.48 10.95 13.97
N ILE A 114 -13.23 11.01 12.66
CA ILE A 114 -12.15 10.26 11.99
C ILE A 114 -10.75 10.71 12.46
N ALA A 115 -10.61 11.97 12.91
CA ALA A 115 -9.38 12.47 13.51
C ALA A 115 -9.23 12.17 15.02
N GLY A 116 -10.24 11.54 15.65
CA GLY A 116 -10.23 11.13 17.06
C GLY A 116 -10.18 12.30 18.05
N ARG A 117 -11.02 13.33 17.85
CA ARG A 117 -11.11 14.52 18.72
C ARG A 117 -12.55 15.01 18.92
#